data_AF-A0A1Q8DJ19-F1
#
_entry.id   AF-A0A1Q8DJ19-F1
#
_cell.length_a   1.000
_cell.length_b   1.000
_cell.length_c   1.000
_cell.angle_alpha   90.00
_cell.angle_beta   90.00
_cell.angle_gamma   90.00
#
_symmetry.space_group_name_H-M   'P 1'
#
loop_
_entity.id
_entity.type
_entity.pdbx_description
1 polymer ?
#
loop_
_entity_poly.entity_id
_entity_poly.type
_entity_poly.pdbx_seq_one_letter_code
_entity_poly.pdbx_strand_id
1 'polypeptide(L)'
;MSLNFVFDSALEDAAKRLCHEYWSYVSPSNYIAHLELLFYDHNIEFDELFATLAKCQVYLDDVHCEYCGRPYQLDVPADVPYARRLNSWFCDGCISFSGGQLIVDR
;
A
#
# COMPACT_ATOMS: atom_id res chain seq x y z
N MET A 1 -13.05 5.99 5.27
CA MET A 1 -11.64 5.97 4.86
C MET A 1 -11.55 4.93 3.75
N SER A 2 -11.49 5.34 2.48
CA SER A 2 -11.47 4.38 1.37
C SER A 2 -10.04 4.09 0.96
N LEU A 3 -9.64 2.84 1.17
CA LEU A 3 -8.57 2.22 0.39
C LEU A 3 -9.21 1.73 -0.90
N ASN A 4 -8.60 2.04 -2.04
CA ASN A 4 -9.01 1.49 -3.33
C ASN A 4 -8.10 0.34 -3.72
N PHE A 5 -8.70 -0.82 -3.95
CA PHE A 5 -8.00 -2.03 -4.33
C PHE A 5 -8.14 -2.26 -5.84
N VAL A 6 -7.00 -2.49 -6.49
CA VAL A 6 -6.92 -2.92 -7.88
C VAL A 6 -6.25 -4.29 -7.87
N PHE A 7 -6.98 -5.30 -8.34
CA PHE A 7 -6.52 -6.68 -8.35
C PHE A 7 -6.22 -7.14 -9.77
N ASP A 8 -5.27 -8.07 -9.90
CA ASP A 8 -5.17 -8.87 -11.11
C ASP A 8 -6.50 -9.63 -11.37
N SER A 9 -6.95 -9.63 -12.62
CA SER A 9 -8.19 -10.32 -13.03
C SER A 9 -8.18 -11.83 -12.75
N ALA A 10 -7.01 -12.46 -12.70
CA ALA A 10 -6.83 -13.87 -12.41
C ALA A 10 -6.73 -14.17 -10.91
N LEU A 11 -6.81 -13.16 -10.05
CA LEU A 11 -6.70 -13.34 -8.61
C LEU A 11 -7.98 -13.97 -8.03
N GLU A 12 -7.81 -15.08 -7.31
CA GLU A 12 -8.91 -15.78 -6.65
C GLU A 12 -9.50 -14.98 -5.49
N ASP A 13 -10.76 -15.24 -5.14
CA ASP A 13 -11.44 -14.50 -4.08
C ASP A 13 -10.83 -14.70 -2.69
N ALA A 14 -10.21 -15.86 -2.43
CA ALA A 14 -9.46 -16.09 -1.20
C ALA A 14 -8.25 -15.15 -1.10
N ALA A 15 -7.50 -14.99 -2.19
CA ALA A 15 -6.36 -14.07 -2.26
C ALA A 15 -6.80 -12.59 -2.15
N LYS A 16 -7.95 -12.21 -2.73
CA LYS A 16 -8.51 -10.86 -2.54
C LYS A 16 -8.85 -10.60 -1.07
N ARG A 17 -9.44 -11.57 -0.37
CA ARG A 17 -9.73 -11.47 1.08
C ARG A 17 -8.44 -11.30 1.89
N LEU A 18 -7.41 -12.09 1.61
CA LEU A 18 -6.09 -11.96 2.25
C LEU A 18 -5.53 -10.55 2.07
N CYS A 19 -5.61 -9.98 0.86
CA CYS A 19 -5.19 -8.60 0.63
C CYS A 19 -6.01 -7.61 1.47
N HIS A 20 -7.34 -7.72 1.50
CA HIS A 20 -8.16 -6.85 2.35
C HIS A 20 -7.78 -6.93 3.84
N GLU A 21 -7.54 -8.13 4.35
CA GLU A 21 -7.14 -8.35 5.74
C GLU A 21 -5.75 -7.77 6.03
N TYR A 22 -4.78 -7.96 5.13
CA TYR A 22 -3.46 -7.36 5.26
C TYR A 22 -3.53 -5.83 5.31
N TRP A 23 -4.28 -5.19 4.41
CA TRP A 23 -4.44 -3.73 4.38
C TRP A 23 -5.44 -3.16 5.40
N SER A 24 -6.17 -4.01 6.14
CA SER A 24 -7.08 -3.58 7.23
C SER A 24 -6.34 -3.20 8.51
N TYR A 25 -5.03 -3.43 8.58
CA TYR A 25 -4.22 -3.17 9.77
C TYR A 25 -4.13 -1.66 10.09
N VAL A 26 -4.68 -1.26 11.24
CA VAL A 26 -4.84 0.16 11.63
C VAL A 26 -3.86 0.58 12.75
N SER A 27 -3.20 -0.35 13.43
CA SER A 27 -2.35 -0.03 14.59
C SER A 27 -0.88 0.09 14.20
N PRO A 28 -0.10 1.07 14.70
CA PRO A 28 1.35 1.04 14.51
C PRO A 28 2.06 0.04 15.43
N SER A 29 1.38 -0.53 16.43
CA SER A 29 2.01 -1.45 17.38
C SER A 29 1.96 -2.90 16.89
N ASN A 30 3.11 -3.40 16.47
CA ASN A 30 3.40 -4.80 16.16
C ASN A 30 2.89 -5.32 14.80
N TYR A 31 3.37 -4.68 13.72
CA TYR A 31 3.18 -5.15 12.33
C TYR A 31 3.61 -6.60 12.14
N ILE A 32 4.65 -7.04 12.85
CA ILE A 32 5.12 -8.44 12.79
C ILE A 32 4.06 -9.39 13.33
N ALA A 33 3.41 -9.09 14.46
CA ALA A 33 2.32 -9.93 14.96
C ALA A 33 1.11 -9.96 14.00
N HIS A 34 0.84 -8.88 13.27
CA HIS A 34 -0.19 -8.89 12.23
C HIS A 34 0.16 -9.87 11.10
N LEU A 35 1.41 -9.88 10.63
CA LEU A 35 1.88 -10.87 9.67
C LEU A 35 1.74 -12.30 10.21
N GLU A 36 2.16 -12.54 11.45
CA GLU A 36 2.06 -13.85 12.11
C GLU A 36 0.63 -14.38 12.17
N LEU A 37 -0.35 -13.51 12.44
CA LEU A 37 -1.77 -13.88 12.43
C LEU A 37 -2.24 -14.27 11.02
N LEU A 38 -1.86 -13.53 9.98
CA LEU A 38 -2.24 -13.86 8.61
C LEU A 38 -1.66 -15.20 8.16
N PHE A 39 -0.40 -15.50 8.53
CA PHE A 39 0.20 -16.81 8.24
C PHE A 39 -0.58 -17.94 8.90
N TYR A 40 -0.97 -17.76 10.16
CA TYR A 40 -1.73 -18.75 10.91
C TYR A 40 -3.14 -18.95 10.35
N ASP A 41 -3.87 -17.86 10.10
CA ASP A 41 -5.28 -17.92 9.70
C ASP A 41 -5.48 -18.46 8.28
N HIS A 42 -4.56 -18.16 7.37
CA HIS A 42 -4.62 -18.64 5.98
C HIS A 42 -3.79 -19.89 5.73
N ASN A 43 -2.99 -20.33 6.71
CA ASN A 43 -2.05 -21.45 6.59
C ASN A 43 -1.15 -21.30 5.35
N ILE A 44 -0.55 -20.11 5.21
CA ILE A 44 0.33 -19.72 4.10
C ILE A 44 1.74 -19.41 4.60
N GLU A 45 2.72 -19.57 3.72
CA GLU A 45 4.12 -19.22 4.00
C GLU A 45 4.43 -17.77 3.58
N PHE A 46 5.58 -17.26 4.06
CA PHE A 46 6.06 -15.90 3.77
C PHE A 46 6.11 -15.57 2.27
N ASP A 47 6.69 -16.46 1.46
CA ASP A 47 6.85 -16.25 0.02
C ASP A 47 5.49 -16.21 -0.70
N GLU A 48 4.55 -17.05 -0.27
CA GLU A 48 3.21 -17.12 -0.84
C GLU A 48 2.38 -15.88 -0.50
N LEU A 49 2.48 -15.39 0.73
CA LEU A 49 1.86 -14.13 1.13
C LEU A 49 2.36 -12.99 0.24
N PHE A 50 3.68 -12.76 0.17
CA PHE A 50 4.20 -11.63 -0.60
C PHE A 50 3.99 -11.78 -2.11
N ALA A 51 4.03 -12.99 -2.65
CA ALA A 51 3.65 -13.24 -4.04
C ALA A 51 2.17 -12.93 -4.32
N THR A 52 1.29 -13.14 -3.33
CA THR A 52 -0.13 -12.79 -3.41
C THR A 52 -0.32 -11.28 -3.30
N LEU A 53 0.33 -10.64 -2.32
CA LEU A 53 0.27 -9.20 -2.11
C LEU A 53 0.80 -8.41 -3.32
N ALA A 54 1.83 -8.92 -4.02
CA ALA A 54 2.36 -8.31 -5.24
C ALA A 54 1.33 -8.22 -6.40
N LYS A 55 0.24 -9.01 -6.34
CA LYS A 55 -0.88 -8.99 -7.30
C LYS A 55 -2.01 -8.06 -6.87
N CYS A 56 -1.85 -7.39 -5.73
CA CYS A 56 -2.80 -6.45 -5.14
C CYS A 56 -2.17 -5.06 -5.11
N GLN A 57 -2.72 -4.12 -5.88
CA GLN A 57 -2.34 -2.72 -5.80
C GLN A 57 -3.36 -1.99 -4.94
N VAL A 58 -2.89 -1.25 -3.93
CA VAL A 58 -3.77 -0.53 -3.00
C VAL A 58 -3.42 0.94 -3.02
N TYR A 59 -4.45 1.78 -3.12
CA TYR A 59 -4.31 3.22 -3.23
C TYR A 59 -5.05 3.96 -2.11
N LEU A 60 -4.49 5.08 -1.67
CA LEU A 60 -5.18 6.05 -0.83
C LEU A 60 -5.91 7.07 -1.70
N ASP A 61 -7.21 7.17 -1.52
CA ASP A 61 -8.05 8.15 -2.25
C ASP A 61 -7.93 9.57 -1.72
N ASP A 62 -7.33 9.73 -0.55
CA ASP A 62 -7.21 11.01 0.13
C ASP A 62 -5.80 11.61 0.02
N VAL A 63 -4.85 10.86 -0.53
CA VAL A 63 -3.46 11.32 -0.71
C VAL A 63 -3.11 11.23 -2.18
N HIS A 64 -2.74 12.37 -2.77
CA HIS A 64 -2.44 12.48 -4.19
C HIS A 64 -1.12 13.20 -4.43
N CYS A 65 -0.48 12.87 -5.55
CA CYS A 65 0.72 13.53 -6.00
C CYS A 65 0.39 14.99 -6.33
N GLU A 66 1.12 15.94 -5.75
CA GLU A 66 0.85 17.37 -5.97
C GLU A 66 1.01 17.79 -7.43
N TYR A 67 1.87 17.11 -8.19
CA TYR A 67 2.16 17.47 -9.57
C TYR A 67 1.18 16.86 -10.58
N CYS A 68 0.94 15.54 -10.50
CA CYS A 68 0.14 14.83 -11.50
C CYS A 68 -1.21 14.32 -11.00
N GLY A 69 -1.54 14.52 -9.72
CA GLY A 69 -2.80 14.09 -9.12
C GLY A 69 -2.99 12.58 -9.00
N ARG A 70 -1.96 11.76 -9.30
CA ARG A 70 -2.05 10.30 -9.10
C ARG A 70 -2.26 9.97 -7.62
N PRO A 71 -3.11 8.99 -7.27
CA PRO A 71 -3.30 8.57 -5.89
C PRO A 71 -2.03 7.89 -5.34
N TYR A 72 -1.85 7.95 -4.03
CA TYR A 72 -0.73 7.33 -3.32
C TYR A 72 -0.87 5.81 -3.34
N GLN A 73 0.12 5.10 -3.90
CA GLN A 73 0.17 3.64 -3.86
C GLN A 73 0.81 3.16 -2.55
N LEU A 74 0.13 2.26 -1.84
CA LEU A 74 0.61 1.66 -0.60
C LEU A 74 1.39 0.38 -0.88
N ASP A 75 2.60 0.30 -0.34
CA ASP A 75 3.39 -0.92 -0.34
C ASP A 75 3.20 -1.73 0.96
N VAL A 76 3.05 -1.03 2.09
CA VAL A 76 2.93 -1.64 3.42
C VAL A 76 1.77 -0.98 4.20
N PRO A 77 0.91 -1.73 4.91
CA PRO A 77 -0.25 -1.16 5.61
C PRO A 77 0.17 -0.27 6.78
N ALA A 78 1.34 -0.54 7.37
CA ALA A 78 1.94 0.32 8.40
C ALA A 78 2.22 1.75 7.89
N ASP A 79 2.31 1.96 6.57
CA ASP A 79 2.56 3.27 5.98
C ASP A 79 1.29 4.12 5.89
N VAL A 80 0.08 3.57 6.05
CA VAL A 80 -1.17 4.33 5.91
C VAL A 80 -1.20 5.57 6.83
N PRO A 81 -0.90 5.48 8.14
CA PRO A 81 -0.85 6.65 9.00
C PRO A 81 0.32 7.58 8.68
N TYR A 82 1.42 7.06 8.12
CA TYR A 82 2.55 7.88 7.69
C TYR A 82 2.19 8.69 6.44
N ALA A 83 1.70 8.02 5.40
CA ALA A 83 1.30 8.62 4.13
C ALA A 83 0.24 9.72 4.33
N ARG A 84 -0.75 9.49 5.20
CA ARG A 84 -1.77 10.51 5.55
C ARG A 84 -1.26 11.70 6.34
N ARG A 85 -0.09 11.59 6.99
CA ARG A 85 0.55 12.71 7.69
C ARG A 85 1.42 13.55 6.75
N LEU A 86 1.64 13.10 5.51
CA LEU A 86 2.36 13.88 4.53
C LEU A 86 1.50 15.07 4.11
N ASN A 87 1.97 16.28 4.42
CA ASN A 87 1.34 17.51 3.94
C ASN A 87 1.50 17.67 2.42
N SER A 88 2.56 17.08 1.86
CA SER A 88 2.95 17.14 0.46
C SER A 88 3.59 15.83 0.02
N TRP A 89 3.18 15.26 -1.12
CA TRP A 89 3.76 14.05 -1.68
C TRP A 89 3.89 14.14 -3.21
N PHE A 90 4.98 13.58 -3.74
CA PHE A 90 5.23 13.44 -5.17
C PHE A 90 5.42 11.96 -5.50
N CYS A 91 4.78 11.48 -6.55
CA CYS A 91 4.95 10.10 -6.99
C CYS A 91 6.32 9.88 -7.66
N ASP A 92 6.81 8.65 -7.61
CA ASP A 92 8.11 8.26 -8.17
C ASP A 92 8.26 8.62 -9.65
N GLY A 93 7.17 8.57 -10.41
CA GLY A 93 7.17 9.01 -11.81
C GLY A 93 7.49 10.50 -11.96
N CYS A 94 6.92 11.36 -11.12
CA CYS A 94 7.19 12.80 -11.14
C CYS A 94 8.60 13.12 -10.62
N ILE A 95 9.04 12.43 -9.56
CA ILE A 95 10.40 12.56 -9.03
C ILE A 95 11.42 12.16 -10.10
N SER A 96 11.21 11.02 -10.75
CA SER A 96 12.13 10.50 -11.78
C SER A 96 12.12 11.37 -13.04
N PHE A 97 10.96 11.85 -13.49
CA PHE A 97 10.85 12.72 -14.68
C PHE A 97 11.51 14.08 -14.47
N SER A 98 11.52 14.59 -13.25
CA SER A 98 12.17 15.86 -12.92
C SER A 98 13.70 15.80 -12.89
N GLY A 99 14.34 14.66 -13.18
CA GLY A 99 15.79 14.56 -13.34
C GLY A 99 16.61 15.01 -12.12
N GLY A 100 16.03 14.94 -10.91
CA GLY A 100 16.65 15.46 -9.69
C GLY A 100 16.40 16.95 -9.41
N GLN A 101 15.43 17.58 -10.08
CA GLN A 101 15.16 19.02 -10.00
C GLN A 101 13.76 19.37 -9.45
N LEU A 102 13.15 18.50 -8.63
CA LEU A 102 12.14 18.97 -7.67
C LEU A 102 12.88 19.56 -6.47
N ILE A 103 13.24 20.84 -6.56
CA ILE A 103 13.57 21.62 -5.37
C ILE A 103 12.23 21.80 -4.65
N VAL A 104 12.02 21.01 -3.59
CA VAL A 104 10.93 21.24 -2.64
C VAL A 104 11.29 22.51 -1.87
N ASP A 105 10.90 23.66 -2.41
CA ASP A 105 10.93 24.91 -1.67
C ASP A 105 9.91 24.80 -0.53
N ARG A 106 10.40 25.00 0.68
CA ARG A 106 9.68 24.80 1.94
C ARG A 106 9.16 26.11 2.49
#